data_AF-A0A4S1XAV0-F1
#
_entry.id   AF-A0A4S1XAV0-F1
#
_cell.length_a   1.000
_cell.length_b   1.000
_cell.length_c   1.000
_cell.angle_alpha   90.00
_cell.angle_beta   90.00
_cell.angle_gamma   90.00
#
_symmetry.space_group_name_H-M   'P 1'
#
loop_
_entity.id
_entity.type
_entity.pdbx_description
1 polymer ?
#
loop_
_entity_poly.entity_id
_entity_poly.type
_entity_poly.pdbx_seq_one_letter_code
_entity_poly.pdbx_strand_id
1 'polypeptide(L)'
;MSPLQSVKFWLVGHAGLAKDALHVHVGLLLFVGSALIFRWPVRSWKPWAVALAGALAGEMWDLRDSLVYHTRIALWANFHDVWNTILWPSLLVLLARTTALFGKHQRSR
;
A
#
# COMPACT_ATOMS: atom_id res chain seq x y z
N MET A 1 -23.21 10.90 25.64
CA MET A 1 -23.20 10.06 24.41
C MET A 1 -23.45 8.63 24.83
N SER A 2 -24.32 7.89 24.13
CA SER A 2 -24.64 6.52 24.57
C SER A 2 -23.42 5.60 24.37
N PRO A 3 -23.18 4.62 25.27
CA PRO A 3 -22.06 3.68 25.13
C PRO A 3 -22.08 2.94 23.78
N LEU A 4 -23.28 2.67 23.25
CA LEU A 4 -23.47 2.04 21.94
C LEU A 4 -23.04 2.94 20.78
N GLN A 5 -23.26 4.26 20.87
CA GLN A 5 -22.73 5.20 19.87
C GLN A 5 -21.20 5.29 19.93
N SER A 6 -20.61 5.28 21.13
CA SER A 6 -19.15 5.32 21.29
C SER A 6 -18.48 4.07 20.73
N VAL A 7 -19.03 2.88 20.97
CA VAL A 7 -18.54 1.63 20.38
C VAL A 7 -18.74 1.63 18.87
N LYS A 8 -19.87 2.15 18.36
CA LYS A 8 -20.11 2.28 16.92
C LYS A 8 -19.11 3.23 16.25
N PHE A 9 -18.79 4.37 16.85
CA PHE A 9 -17.76 5.28 16.34
C PHE A 9 -16.34 4.71 16.47
N TRP A 10 -16.06 3.95 17.53
CA TRP A 10 -14.78 3.27 17.68
C TRP A 10 -14.59 2.19 16.61
N LEU A 11 -15.62 1.39 16.33
CA LEU A 11 -15.64 0.39 15.26
C LEU A 11 -15.53 1.02 13.87
N VAL A 12 -16.26 2.11 13.60
CA VAL A 12 -16.15 2.84 12.33
C VAL A 12 -14.76 3.47 12.18
N GLY A 13 -14.17 3.98 13.26
CA GLY A 13 -12.81 4.55 13.26
C GLY A 13 -11.70 3.50 13.14
N HIS A 14 -11.88 2.32 13.74
CA HIS A 14 -10.88 1.23 13.70
C HIS A 14 -11.03 0.34 12.46
N ALA A 15 -12.22 0.23 11.86
CA ALA A 15 -12.40 -0.45 10.58
C ALA A 15 -11.62 0.25 9.46
N GLY A 16 -11.53 1.59 9.51
CA GLY A 16 -10.62 2.37 8.66
C GLY A 16 -9.16 1.96 8.87
N LEU A 17 -8.67 1.95 10.11
CA LEU A 17 -7.31 1.50 10.44
C LEU A 17 -7.01 0.05 10.00
N ALA A 18 -7.99 -0.85 10.14
CA ALA A 18 -7.84 -2.25 9.74
C ALA A 18 -7.74 -2.40 8.21
N LYS A 19 -8.50 -1.59 7.47
CA LYS A 19 -8.43 -1.49 6.01
C LYS A 19 -7.11 -0.85 5.55
N ASP A 20 -6.69 0.25 6.18
CA ASP A 20 -5.39 0.88 5.93
C ASP A 20 -4.24 -0.13 6.11
N ALA A 21 -4.30 -0.93 7.19
CA ALA A 21 -3.30 -1.96 7.46
C ALA A 21 -3.27 -3.02 6.35
N LEU A 22 -4.42 -3.48 5.87
CA LEU A 22 -4.49 -4.46 4.78
C LEU A 22 -3.85 -3.90 3.50
N HIS A 23 -4.14 -2.66 3.13
CA HIS A 23 -3.58 -2.01 1.96
C HIS A 23 -2.05 -1.91 2.02
N VAL A 24 -1.49 -1.54 3.18
CA VAL A 24 -0.03 -1.54 3.40
C VAL A 24 0.58 -2.93 3.16
N HIS A 25 -0.04 -3.99 3.70
CA HIS A 25 0.47 -5.35 3.52
C HIS A 25 0.40 -5.81 2.06
N VAL A 26 -0.69 -5.50 1.35
CA VAL A 26 -0.86 -5.82 -0.07
C VAL A 26 0.19 -5.08 -0.91
N GLY A 27 0.38 -3.78 -0.66
CA GLY A 27 1.40 -2.98 -1.36
C GLY A 27 2.82 -3.54 -1.16
N LEU A 28 3.15 -3.93 0.07
CA LEU A 28 4.43 -4.54 0.40
C LEU A 28 4.60 -5.92 -0.26
N LEU A 29 3.54 -6.74 -0.23
CA LEU A 29 3.54 -8.07 -0.84
C LEU A 29 3.71 -8.00 -2.35
N LEU A 30 3.03 -7.05 -3.02
CA LEU A 30 3.20 -6.81 -4.45
C LEU A 30 4.61 -6.32 -4.78
N PHE A 31 5.16 -5.41 -3.97
CA PHE A 31 6.52 -4.92 -4.15
C PHE A 31 7.57 -6.04 -4.00
N VAL A 32 7.55 -6.76 -2.89
CA VAL A 32 8.50 -7.84 -2.60
C VAL A 32 8.26 -9.04 -3.52
N GLY A 33 7.00 -9.42 -3.73
CA GLY A 33 6.60 -10.53 -4.59
C GLY A 33 7.00 -10.31 -6.04
N SER A 34 6.77 -9.11 -6.59
CA SER A 34 7.22 -8.80 -7.96
C SER A 34 8.74 -8.76 -8.06
N ALA A 35 9.44 -8.20 -7.06
CA ALA A 35 10.90 -8.23 -7.03
C ALA A 35 11.44 -9.67 -6.96
N LEU A 36 10.79 -10.56 -6.21
CA LEU A 36 11.21 -11.96 -6.06
C LEU A 36 10.90 -12.80 -7.30
N ILE A 37 9.69 -12.73 -7.84
CA ILE A 37 9.23 -13.50 -9.00
C ILE A 37 10.02 -13.11 -10.25
N PHE A 38 10.12 -11.80 -10.53
CA PHE A 38 10.82 -11.31 -11.71
C PHE A 38 12.31 -11.11 -11.47
N ARG A 39 12.80 -11.41 -10.26
CA ARG A 39 14.19 -11.22 -9.82
C ARG A 39 14.69 -9.80 -10.10
N TRP A 40 13.79 -8.83 -10.03
CA TRP A 40 14.13 -7.43 -10.27
C TRP A 40 14.87 -6.86 -9.06
N PRO A 41 15.92 -6.04 -9.28
CA PRO A 41 16.58 -5.40 -8.17
C PRO A 41 15.57 -4.49 -7.47
N VAL A 42 15.52 -4.59 -6.14
CA VAL A 42 14.63 -3.82 -5.24
C VAL A 42 14.79 -2.30 -5.42
N ARG A 43 15.94 -1.89 -5.96
CA ARG A 43 16.32 -0.51 -6.31
C ARG A 43 15.69 0.00 -7.62
N SER A 44 15.15 -0.92 -8.42
CA SER A 44 14.48 -0.62 -9.68
C SER A 44 13.12 0.02 -9.45
N TRP A 45 12.72 0.88 -10.37
CA TRP A 45 11.39 1.48 -10.36
C TRP A 45 10.28 0.47 -10.74
N LYS A 46 10.63 -0.68 -11.34
CA LYS A 46 9.68 -1.71 -11.79
C LYS A 46 8.82 -2.31 -10.67
N PRO A 47 9.37 -2.90 -9.59
CA PRO A 47 8.56 -3.43 -8.49
C PRO A 47 7.74 -2.34 -7.79
N TRP A 48 8.23 -1.10 -7.75
CA TRP A 48 7.47 0.05 -7.26
C TRP A 48 6.27 0.38 -8.16
N ALA A 49 6.44 0.35 -9.47
CA ALA A 49 5.35 0.56 -10.42
C ALA A 49 4.26 -0.53 -10.29
N VAL A 50 4.64 -1.77 -10.00
CA VAL A 50 3.68 -2.86 -9.72
C VAL A 50 2.90 -2.60 -8.44
N ALA A 51 3.58 -2.19 -7.36
CA ALA A 51 2.91 -1.83 -6.11
C ALA A 51 1.97 -0.63 -6.29
N LEU A 52 2.38 0.39 -7.04
CA LEU A 52 1.55 1.55 -7.41
C LEU A 52 0.32 1.12 -8.21
N ALA A 53 0.50 0.28 -9.23
CA ALA A 53 -0.62 -0.23 -10.03
C ALA A 53 -1.60 -1.04 -9.18
N GLY A 54 -1.10 -1.85 -8.24
CA GLY A 54 -1.93 -2.58 -7.29
C GLY A 54 -2.69 -1.67 -6.33
N ALA A 55 -2.05 -0.61 -5.83
CA ALA A 55 -2.70 0.39 -4.98
C ALA A 55 -3.85 1.09 -5.71
N LEU A 56 -3.62 1.51 -6.96
CA LEU A 56 -4.65 2.13 -7.80
C LEU A 56 -5.79 1.16 -8.12
N ALA A 57 -5.48 -0.11 -8.39
CA ALA A 57 -6.51 -1.13 -8.64
C ALA A 57 -7.36 -1.41 -7.39
N GLY A 58 -6.75 -1.46 -6.21
CA GLY A 58 -7.45 -1.62 -4.94
C GLY A 58 -8.39 -0.46 -4.63
N GLU A 59 -7.91 0.77 -4.82
CA GLU A 59 -8.72 1.97 -4.55
C GLU A 59 -9.85 2.14 -5.59
N MET A 60 -9.60 1.80 -6.86
CA MET A 60 -10.64 1.72 -7.89
C MET A 60 -11.70 0.66 -7.56
N TRP A 61 -11.29 -0.50 -7.02
CA TRP A 61 -12.23 -1.53 -6.58
C TRP A 61 -13.08 -1.04 -5.42
N ASP A 62 -12.48 -0.36 -4.46
CA ASP A 62 -13.18 0.18 -3.29
C ASP A 62 -14.15 1.33 -3.64
N LEU A 63 -13.78 2.17 -4.60
CA LEU A 63 -14.67 3.17 -5.21
C LEU A 63 -15.85 2.52 -5.94
N ARG A 64 -15.58 1.46 -6.73
CA ARG A 64 -16.64 0.67 -7.39
C ARG A 64 -17.58 0.05 -6.37
N ASP A 65 -17.04 -0.53 -5.30
CA ASP A 65 -17.81 -1.16 -4.24
C ASP A 65 -18.69 -0.12 -3.52
N SER A 66 -18.12 1.06 -3.23
CA SER A 66 -18.85 2.18 -2.64
C SER A 66 -20.00 2.68 -3.53
N LEU A 67 -19.82 2.69 -4.85
CA LEU A 67 -20.87 3.04 -5.81
C LEU A 67 -21.97 1.97 -5.85
N VAL A 68 -21.61 0.68 -5.81
CA VAL A 68 -22.55 -0.46 -5.85
C VAL A 68 -23.36 -0.58 -4.55
N TYR A 69 -22.73 -0.38 -3.40
CA TYR A 69 -23.37 -0.50 -2.09
C TYR A 69 -23.92 0.83 -1.54
N HIS A 70 -23.84 1.91 -2.33
CA HIS A 70 -24.28 3.28 -1.95
C HIS A 70 -23.70 3.75 -0.60
N THR A 71 -22.51 3.28 -0.27
CA THR A 71 -21.78 3.67 0.93
C THR A 71 -21.15 5.05 0.72
N ARG A 72 -21.00 5.81 1.81
CA ARG A 72 -20.49 7.19 1.75
C ARG A 72 -19.04 7.17 1.24
N ILE A 73 -18.82 7.75 0.06
CA ILE A 73 -17.48 7.90 -0.53
C ILE A 73 -16.66 8.83 0.37
N ALA A 74 -15.75 8.26 1.14
CA ALA A 74 -14.83 9.01 2.00
C ALA A 74 -13.53 9.25 1.23
N LEU A 75 -13.53 10.25 0.34
CA LEU A 75 -12.37 10.62 -0.50
C LEU A 75 -11.09 10.82 0.33
N TRP A 76 -11.22 11.31 1.57
CA TRP A 76 -10.08 11.49 2.48
C TRP A 76 -9.49 10.16 2.98
N ALA A 77 -10.33 9.16 3.27
CA ALA A 77 -9.87 7.84 3.68
C ALA A 77 -9.13 7.14 2.53
N ASN A 78 -9.70 7.24 1.33
CA ASN A 78 -9.12 6.71 0.11
C ASN A 78 -7.74 7.32 -0.23
N PHE A 79 -7.58 8.63 -0.05
CA PHE A 79 -6.29 9.28 -0.22
C PHE A 79 -5.26 8.78 0.81
N HIS A 80 -5.68 8.61 2.07
CA HIS A 80 -4.85 8.04 3.13
C HIS A 80 -4.43 6.59 2.83
N ASP A 81 -5.34 5.78 2.28
CA ASP A 81 -5.08 4.40 1.84
C ASP A 81 -3.98 4.35 0.77
N VAL A 82 -4.11 5.15 -0.29
CA VAL A 82 -3.11 5.22 -1.38
C VAL A 82 -1.76 5.71 -0.87
N TRP A 83 -1.78 6.75 -0.02
CA TRP A 83 -0.58 7.29 0.61
C TRP A 83 0.14 6.22 1.44
N ASN A 84 -0.57 5.54 2.35
CA ASN A 84 -0.01 4.48 3.19
C ASN A 84 0.53 3.30 2.37
N THR A 85 -0.15 2.94 1.27
CA THR A 85 0.24 1.82 0.39
C THR A 85 1.54 2.09 -0.35
N ILE A 86 1.78 3.34 -0.78
CA ILE A 86 2.95 3.72 -1.58
C ILE A 86 4.12 4.21 -0.73
N LEU A 87 3.86 4.71 0.49
CA LEU A 87 4.88 5.29 1.36
C LEU A 87 5.98 4.27 1.70
N TRP A 88 5.60 3.04 2.07
CA TRP A 88 6.56 1.97 2.38
C TRP A 88 7.36 1.49 1.16
N PRO A 89 6.74 1.13 0.01
CA PRO A 89 7.47 0.84 -1.22
C PRO A 89 8.43 1.97 -1.65
N SER A 90 8.02 3.22 -1.50
CA SER A 90 8.84 4.38 -1.84
C SER A 90 10.04 4.52 -0.91
N LEU A 91 9.84 4.36 0.41
CA LEU A 91 10.92 4.30 1.39
C LEU A 91 11.87 3.14 1.12
N LEU A 92 11.37 1.95 0.76
CA LEU A 92 12.19 0.79 0.43
C LEU A 92 13.05 1.04 -0.81
N VAL A 93 12.50 1.65 -1.87
CA VAL A 93 13.29 2.04 -3.05
C VAL A 93 14.33 3.11 -2.70
N LEU A 94 13.95 4.10 -1.89
CA LEU A 94 14.85 5.17 -1.45
C LEU A 94 16.01 4.58 -0.65
N LEU A 95 15.72 3.75 0.36
CA LEU A 95 16.71 3.02 1.15
C LEU A 95 17.57 2.11 0.28
N ALA A 96 16.99 1.38 -0.68
CA ALA A 96 17.78 0.57 -1.60
C ALA A 96 18.69 1.39 -2.53
N ARG A 97 18.36 2.67 -2.79
CA ARG A 97 19.19 3.59 -3.59
C ARG A 97 20.27 4.27 -2.76
N THR A 98 19.95 4.71 -1.54
CA THR A 98 20.87 5.45 -0.66
C THR A 98 21.81 4.54 0.11
N THR A 99 21.38 3.31 0.43
CA THR A 99 22.17 2.36 1.22
C THR A 99 22.81 1.33 0.29
N ALA A 100 24.11 1.08 0.45
CA ALA A 100 24.85 0.03 -0.27
C ALA A 100 24.51 -1.40 0.19
N LEU A 101 23.43 -1.59 0.96
CA LEU A 101 22.99 -2.90 1.48
C LEU A 101 22.67 -3.92 0.37
N PHE A 102 22.29 -3.44 -0.82
CA PHE A 102 22.09 -4.27 -2.02
C PHE A 102 23.19 -4.04 -3.07
N GLY A 103 24.38 -3.64 -2.62
CA GLY A 103 25.55 -3.35 -3.43
C GLY A 103 25.85 -4.49 -4.40
N LYS A 104 25.97 -4.11 -5.68
CA LYS A 104 26.41 -4.97 -6.77
C LYS A 104 27.65 -5.75 -6.31
N HIS A 105 27.58 -7.07 -6.37
CA HIS A 105 28.77 -7.87 -6.58
C HIS A 105 29.33 -7.44 -7.95
N GLN A 106 30.21 -6.43 -7.97
CA GLN A 106 31.06 -6.16 -9.11
C GLN A 106 31.98 -7.37 -9.23
N ARG A 107 31.53 -8.41 -9.93
CA ARG A 107 32.43 -9.42 -10.47
C ARG A 107 33.17 -8.75 -11.62
N SER A 108 34.29 -8.14 -11.26
CA SER A 108 35.43 -7.92 -12.14
C SER A 108 35.79 -9.25 -12.80
N ARG A 109 35.52 -9.39 -14.10
CA ARG A 109 36.33 -10.18 -15.04
C ARG A 109 36.20 -9.57 -16.42
#